data_AF-A0A2J6PM55-F1
#
_entry.id   AF-A0A2J6PM55-F1
#
_cell.length_a   1.000
_cell.length_b   1.000
_cell.length_c   1.000
_cell.angle_alpha   90.00
_cell.angle_beta   90.00
_cell.angle_gamma   90.00
#
_symmetry.space_group_name_H-M   'P 1'
#
loop_
_entity.id
_entity.type
_entity.pdbx_description
1 polymer ?
#
loop_
_entity_poly.entity_id
_entity_poly.type
_entity_poly.pdbx_seq_one_letter_code
_entity_poly.pdbx_strand_id
1 'polypeptide(L)' 'MRYTPSGRYTWVLHVKDHFSKYTQLYTLKSKYILLITECLALWIMAFYLIKIL' A
#
# COMPACT_ATOMS: atom_id res chain seq x y z
N MET A 1 18.39 -16.55 -5.01
CA MET A 1 18.77 -15.26 -4.38
C MET A 1 17.66 -14.86 -3.40
N ARG A 2 17.93 -14.79 -2.10
CA ARG A 2 17.00 -14.18 -1.15
C ARG A 2 17.24 -12.68 -1.17
N TYR A 3 16.21 -11.90 -1.54
CA TYR A 3 16.26 -10.45 -1.47
C TYR A 3 16.33 -10.05 0.01
N THR A 4 17.44 -9.43 0.42
CA THR A 4 17.58 -8.85 1.75
C THR A 4 17.02 -7.42 1.71
N PRO A 5 16.05 -7.05 2.56
CA PRO A 5 15.54 -5.68 2.58
C PRO A 5 16.69 -4.70 2.83
N SER A 6 16.74 -3.59 2.09
CA SER A 6 17.85 -2.61 2.10
C SER A 6 18.02 -1.83 3.42
N GLY A 7 17.45 -2.31 4.53
CA GLY A 7 17.35 -1.62 5.82
C GLY A 7 16.44 -0.40 5.82
N ARG A 8 16.17 0.18 4.63
CA ARG A 8 15.43 1.44 4.44
C ARG A 8 13.91 1.23 4.40
N TYR A 9 13.46 0.13 3.81
CA TYR A 9 12.05 -0.25 3.75
C TYR A 9 11.93 -1.72 4.14
N THR A 10 11.76 -1.97 5.43
CA THR A 10 11.78 -3.31 6.02
C THR A 10 10.41 -3.99 5.96
N TRP A 11 9.35 -3.23 5.64
CA TRP A 11 7.98 -3.68 5.72
C TRP A 11 7.27 -3.50 4.38
N VAL A 12 6.34 -4.40 4.09
CA VAL A 12 5.45 -4.30 2.94
C VAL A 12 4.01 -4.32 3.47
N LEU A 13 3.25 -3.28 3.16
CA LEU A 13 1.81 -3.27 3.35
C LEU A 13 1.15 -3.83 2.10
N HIS A 14 0.45 -4.95 2.25
CA HIS A 14 -0.33 -5.58 1.21
C HIS A 14 -1.80 -5.25 1.42
N VAL A 15 -2.38 -4.49 0.50
CA VAL A 15 -3.81 -4.16 0.50
C VAL A 15 -4.47 -4.92 -0.65
N LYS A 16 -5.57 -5.61 -0.36
CA LYS A 16 -6.28 -6.44 -1.32
C LYS A 16 -7.78 -6.19 -1.20
N ASP A 17 -8.40 -5.87 -2.33
CA ASP A 17 -9.85 -5.94 -2.45
C ASP A 17 -10.29 -7.41 -2.61
N HIS A 18 -11.29 -7.81 -1.83
CA HIS A 18 -11.76 -9.18 -1.82
C HIS A 18 -12.53 -9.53 -3.11
N PHE A 19 -13.25 -8.57 -3.68
CA PHE A 19 -14.18 -8.81 -4.79
C PHE A 19 -13.48 -8.80 -6.14
N SER A 20 -12.82 -7.69 -6.50
CA SER A 20 -12.07 -7.51 -7.74
C SER A 20 -10.75 -8.29 -7.78
N LYS A 21 -10.30 -8.79 -6.62
CA LYS A 21 -8.95 -9.36 -6.44
C LYS A 21 -7.82 -8.37 -6.73
N TYR A 22 -8.12 -7.07 -6.85
CA TYR A 22 -7.12 -6.03 -7.00
C TYR A 22 -6.21 -5.99 -5.77
N THR A 23 -4.91 -5.90 -6.02
CA THR A 23 -3.87 -5.87 -4.99
C THR A 23 -2.94 -4.69 -5.25
N GLN A 24 -2.56 -3.99 -4.18
CA GLN A 24 -1.53 -2.97 -4.19
C GLN A 24 -0.54 -3.20 -3.05
N LEU A 25 0.75 -2.96 -3.32
CA LEU A 25 1.84 -3.15 -2.39
C LEU A 25 2.51 -1.80 -2.10
N TYR A 26 2.73 -1.51 -0.83
CA TYR A 26 3.44 -0.31 -0.39
C TYR A 26 4.66 -0.68 0.44
N THR A 27 5.82 -0.10 0.11
CA THR A 27 7.03 -0.22 0.92
C THR A 27 6.97 0.73 2.11
N LEU A 28 7.11 0.21 3.32
CA LEU A 28 7.05 0.96 4.56
C LEU A 28 8.40 0.93 5.29
N LYS A 29 8.80 2.09 5.83
CA LYS A 29 10.01 2.22 6.67
C LYS A 29 9.79 1.66 8.07
N SER A 30 8.56 1.75 8.58
CA SER A 30 8.15 1.25 9.89
C SER A 30 6.65 0.91 9.88
N LYS A 31 6.15 0.29 10.95
CA LYS A 31 4.71 0.02 11.15
C LYS A 31 3.96 1.19 11.80
N TYR A 32 4.50 2.40 11.73
CA TYR A 32 3.86 3.55 12.36
C TYR A 32 2.53 3.87 11.69
N ILE A 33 1.51 4.18 12.50
CA ILE A 33 0.13 4.26 12.05
C ILE A 33 -0.07 5.31 10.95
N LEU A 34 0.64 6.44 11.03
CA LEU A 34 0.55 7.51 10.04
C LEU A 34 0.92 7.02 8.63
N LEU A 35 2.00 6.25 8.50
CA LEU A 35 2.46 5.71 7.21
C LEU A 35 1.44 4.73 6.60
N ILE A 36 0.76 3.95 7.46
CA ILE A 36 -0.29 3.02 7.03
C ILE A 36 -1.51 3.80 6.54
N THR A 37 -1.95 4.81 7.30
CA THR A 37 -3.10 5.65 6.96
C THR A 37 -2.87 6.40 5.65
N GLU A 38 -1.68 6.96 5.42
CA GLU A 38 -1.32 7.59 4.15
C GLU A 38 -1.41 6.62 2.96
N CYS A 39 -0.90 5.40 3.11
CA CYS A 39 -1.00 4.37 2.06
C CYS A 39 -2.46 3.97 1.79
N LEU A 40 -3.29 3.85 2.83
CA LEU A 40 -4.72 3.55 2.69
C LEU A 40 -5.47 4.70 2.01
N ALA A 41 -5.13 5.96 2.30
CA ALA A 41 -5.73 7.11 1.60
C ALA A 41 -5.41 7.07 0.10
N LEU A 42 -4.16 6.76 -0.27
CA LEU A 42 -3.77 6.56 -1.69
C LEU A 42 -4.52 5.40 -2.33
N TRP A 43 -4.68 4.27 -1.61
CA TRP A 43 -5.43 3.11 -2.09
C TRP A 43 -6.89 3.49 -2.37
N ILE A 44 -7.55 4.15 -1.41
CA ILE A 44 -8.93 4.62 -1.56
C ILE A 44 -9.03 5.56 -2.77
N MET A 45 -8.16 6.56 -2.89
CA MET A 45 -8.18 7.50 -4.02
C MET A 45 -8.09 6.82 -5.39
N ALA A 46 -7.39 5.69 -5.50
CA ALA A 46 -7.31 4.93 -6.75
C ALA A 46 -8.67 4.39 -7.23
N PHE A 47 -9.62 4.13 -6.32
CA PHE A 47 -10.98 3.70 -6.66
C PHE A 47 -11.97 4.87 -6.78
N TYR A 48 -11.67 6.02 -6.17
CA TYR A 48 -12.55 7.19 -6.18
C TYR A 48 -12.36 8.09 -7.40
N LEU A 49 -11.37 7.84 -8.26
CA LEU A 49 -11.11 8.65 -9.47
C LEU A 49 -12.23 8.55 -10.54
N ILE A 50 -13.24 7.68 -10.38
CA ILE A 50 -14.37 7.56 -11.31
C ILE A 50 -15.56 8.38 -10.78
N LYS A 51 -15.44 9.71 -10.73
CA LYS A 51 -16.59 10.64 -10.66
C LYS A 51 -16.35 11.99 -11.36
N ILE A 52 -15.14 12.29 -11.82
CA ILE A 52 -14.79 13.57 -12.45
C ILE A 52 -13.97 13.30 -13.72
N LEU A 53 -14.60 12.77 -14.75
CA LEU A 53 -14.13 12.77 -16.15
C LEU A 53 -15.34 12.54 -17.07
#